data_AF-A0A966F715-F1
#
_entry.id   AF-A0A966F715-F1
#
_cell.length_a   1.000
_cell.length_b   1.000
_cell.length_c   1.000
_cell.angle_alpha   90.00
_cell.angle_beta   90.00
_cell.angle_gamma   90.00
#
_symmetry.space_group_name_H-M   'P 1'
#
loop_
_entity.id
_entity.type
_entity.pdbx_description
1 polymer ?
#
loop_
_entity_poly.entity_id
_entity_poly.type
_entity_poly.pdbx_seq_one_letter_code
_entity_poly.pdbx_strand_id
1 'polypeptide(L)' 'FGVYQLGETIKDPDTGEVLGADEKKVGTVKVTAVKGGKVSICTVVDGEGFAVGNIVK' A
#
# COMPACT_ATOMS: atom_id res chain seq x y z
N PHE A 1 7.77 6.84 -3.93
CA PHE A 1 7.27 5.70 -3.13
C PHE A 1 6.15 5.03 -3.90
N GLY A 2 6.19 3.71 -4.02
CA GLY A 2 5.13 2.96 -4.68
C GLY A 2 3.96 2.77 -3.72
N VAL A 3 2.74 2.89 -4.22
CA VAL A 3 1.53 2.54 -3.48
C VAL A 3 1.06 1.17 -3.92
N TYR A 4 0.85 0.29 -2.95
CA TYR A 4 0.44 -1.08 -3.12
C TYR A 4 -0.88 -1.29 -2.40
N GLN A 5 -1.84 -1.88 -3.09
CA GLN A 5 -3.08 -2.35 -2.50
C GLN A 5 -2.87 -3.80 -2.08
N LEU A 6 -3.10 -4.09 -0.80
CA LEU A 6 -3.16 -5.45 -0.30
C LEU A 6 -4.48 -6.06 -0.80
N GLY A 7 -4.36 -7.04 -1.68
CA GLY A 7 -5.46 -7.86 -2.19
C GLY A 7 -5.80 -8.99 -1.23
N GLU A 8 -6.32 -10.08 -1.78
CA GLU A 8 -6.66 -11.25 -0.99
C GLU A 8 -5.41 -11.82 -0.29
N THR A 9 -5.60 -12.12 0.98
CA THR A 9 -4.59 -12.81 1.77
C THR A 9 -4.63 -14.27 1.40
N ILE A 10 -3.50 -14.78 0.89
CA ILE A 10 -3.34 -16.20 0.59
C ILE A 10 -3.10 -16.91 1.92
N LYS A 11 -4.07 -17.71 2.33
CA LYS A 11 -4.00 -18.55 3.52
C LYS A 11 -3.95 -20.01 3.11
N ASP A 12 -3.08 -20.76 3.78
CA ASP A 12 -3.03 -22.20 3.64
C ASP A 12 -4.32 -22.80 4.24
N PRO A 13 -5.10 -23.58 3.48
CA PRO A 13 -6.39 -24.11 3.93
C PRO A 13 -6.25 -25.23 4.96
N ASP A 14 -5.11 -25.92 5.03
CA ASP A 14 -4.86 -27.05 5.93
C ASP A 14 -4.32 -26.59 7.29
N THR A 15 -3.46 -25.56 7.31
CA THR A 15 -2.80 -25.06 8.53
C THR A 15 -3.35 -23.72 9.02
N GLY A 16 -4.04 -22.97 8.17
CA GLY A 16 -4.51 -21.61 8.47
C GLY A 16 -3.39 -20.56 8.46
N GLU A 17 -2.17 -20.92 8.04
CA GLU A 17 -1.04 -20.02 8.01
C GLU A 17 -1.17 -18.99 6.89
N VAL A 18 -0.85 -17.73 7.18
CA VAL A 18 -0.85 -16.66 6.17
C VAL A 18 0.46 -16.76 5.38
N LEU A 19 0.39 -17.34 4.19
CA LEU A 19 1.54 -17.50 3.29
C LEU A 19 1.97 -16.15 2.68
N GLY A 20 1.01 -15.24 2.53
CA GLY A 20 1.26 -13.90 2.02
C GLY A 20 -0.04 -13.19 1.66
N ALA A 21 0.08 -12.05 1.00
CA ALA A 21 -1.05 -11.36 0.42
C ALA A 21 -0.64 -10.85 -0.96
N ASP A 22 -1.57 -10.88 -1.92
CA ASP A 22 -1.33 -10.30 -3.23
C ASP A 22 -1.14 -8.79 -3.09
N GLU A 23 0.03 -8.29 -3.43
CA GLU A 23 0.31 -6.85 -3.42
C GLU A 23 0.18 -6.31 -4.84
N LYS A 24 -0.91 -5.59 -5.13
CA LYS A 24 -1.09 -4.95 -6.42
C LYS A 24 -0.58 -3.52 -6.38
N LYS A 25 0.43 -3.20 -7.18
CA LYS A 25 0.89 -1.81 -7.33
C LYS A 25 -0.22 -0.99 -8.00
N VAL A 26 -0.77 -0.01 -7.29
CA VAL A 26 -1.84 0.87 -7.78
C VAL A 26 -1.30 2.20 -8.30
N GLY A 27 -0.10 2.60 -7.87
CA GLY A 27 0.51 3.82 -8.36
C GLY A 27 1.79 4.20 -7.65
N THR A 28 2.17 5.46 -7.80
CA THR A 28 3.36 6.06 -7.22
C THR A 28 3.02 7.43 -6.64
N VAL A 29 3.48 7.66 -5.41
CA VAL A 29 3.33 8.94 -4.71
C VAL A 29 4.69 9.56 -4.40
N LYS A 30 4.72 10.89 -4.35
CA LYS A 30 5.87 11.71 -3.97
C LYS A 30 5.53 12.48 -2.70
N VAL A 31 6.42 12.39 -1.71
CA VAL A 31 6.30 13.17 -0.48
C VAL A 31 6.54 14.64 -0.82
N THR A 32 5.59 15.51 -0.48
CA THR A 32 5.67 16.95 -0.71
C THR A 32 5.96 17.72 0.58
N ALA A 33 5.50 17.22 1.72
CA ALA A 33 5.81 17.80 3.02
C ALA A 33 5.84 16.74 4.10
N VAL A 34 6.63 16.95 5.15
CA VAL A 34 6.61 16.11 6.36
C VAL A 34 6.09 16.98 7.50
N LYS A 35 4.94 16.62 8.08
CA LYS A 35 4.29 17.36 9.15
C LYS A 35 4.54 16.66 10.49
N GLY A 36 5.27 17.32 11.39
CA GLY A 36 5.44 16.86 12.78
C GLY A 36 6.21 15.54 12.95
N GLY A 37 7.02 15.13 11.97
CA GLY A 37 7.95 13.99 12.06
C GLY A 37 7.33 12.59 12.00
N LYS A 38 6.01 12.46 12.22
CA LYS A 38 5.29 11.17 12.17
C LYS A 38 4.32 11.05 11.01
N VAL A 39 4.10 12.13 10.26
CA VAL A 39 3.14 12.16 9.16
C VAL A 39 3.75 12.89 7.97
N SER A 40 3.58 12.31 6.78
CA SER A 40 4.05 12.89 5.52
C SER A 40 2.86 13.15 4.61
N ILE A 41 2.79 14.35 4.07
CA ILE A 41 1.86 14.72 3.02
C ILE A 41 2.50 14.32 1.69
N CYS A 42 1.76 13.55 0.91
CA CYS A 42 2.19 13.03 -0.38
C CYS A 42 1.23 13.50 -1.47
N THR A 43 1.76 13.66 -2.68
CA THR A 43 0.99 13.88 -3.90
C THR A 43 1.14 12.67 -4.80
N VAL A 44 0.03 12.27 -5.44
CA VAL A 44 0.02 11.24 -6.47
C VAL A 44 0.79 11.73 -7.68
N VAL A 45 1.75 10.93 -8.14
CA VAL A 45 2.52 11.20 -9.35
C VAL A 45 1.96 10.40 -10.52
N ASP A 46 1.55 9.16 -10.27
CA ASP A 46 1.09 8.23 -11.30
C ASP A 46 0.21 7.15 -10.67
N GLY A 47 -0.78 6.67 -11.42
CA GLY A 47 -1.78 5.71 -10.95
C GLY A 47 -3.08 6.36 -10.46
N GLU A 48 -4.10 5.52 -10.26
CA GLU A 48 -5.48 5.93 -9.96
C GLU A 48 -6.12 4.91 -9.01
N GLY A 49 -7.21 5.28 -8.34
CA GLY A 49 -7.94 4.34 -7.46
C GLY A 49 -7.32 4.12 -6.08
N PHE A 50 -6.53 5.07 -5.57
CA PHE A 50 -6.00 5.02 -4.21
C PHE A 50 -7.13 4.98 -3.18
N ALA A 51 -7.06 4.03 -2.26
CA ALA A 51 -8.04 3.83 -1.21
C ALA A 51 -7.40 3.82 0.18
N VAL A 52 -8.21 4.16 1.19
CA VAL A 52 -7.79 4.03 2.60
C VAL A 52 -7.47 2.57 2.88
N GLY A 53 -6.27 2.30 3.42
CA GLY A 53 -5.75 0.94 3.65
C GLY A 53 -4.68 0.49 2.66
N ASN A 54 -4.39 1.27 1.61
CA ASN A 54 -3.23 1.02 0.76
C ASN A 54 -1.91 1.28 1.50
N ILE A 55 -0.89 0.51 1.17
CA ILE A 55 0.44 0.54 1.78
C ILE A 55 1.40 1.29 0.86
N VAL A 56 2.21 2.18 1.45
CA VAL A 56 3.25 2.92 0.73
C VAL A 56 4.61 2.28 1.05
N LYS A 57 5.35 1.83 0.03
CA LYS A 57 6.70 1.25 0.14
C LYS A 57 7.72 2.02 -0.71
#